data_AF-A0A0A9UEC1-F1
#
_entry.id   AF-A0A0A9UEC1-F1
#
_cell.length_a   1.000
_cell.length_b   1.000
_cell.length_c   1.000
_cell.angle_alpha   90.00
_cell.angle_beta   90.00
_cell.angle_gamma   90.00
#
_symmetry.space_group_name_H-M   'P 1'
#
loop_
_entity.id
_entity.type
_entity.pdbx_description
1 polymer ?
#
loop_
_entity_poly.entity_id
_entity_poly.type
_entity_poly.pdbx_seq_one_letter_code
_entity_poly.pdbx_strand_id
1 'polypeptide(L)'
;MLVLRSAVLSSGPTNYRLNACYKSADDSSFQDELGVSLEEICRIAPGGALVFFPSYKLLDKLQARWSQTGQWARLNAQKHVFVEPWGSNEELELVLKGYYDAIHGKASAKKNRDGAKQIIKNRVTKGSSQDSAKAGAVFLAV
;
A
#
# COMPACT_ATOMS: atom_id res chain seq x y z
N MET A 1 -24.52 13.60 0.02
CA MET A 1 -24.36 13.58 -1.45
C MET A 1 -22.93 13.12 -1.75
N LEU A 2 -22.76 11.90 -2.27
CA LEU A 2 -21.45 11.40 -2.72
C LEU A 2 -21.16 11.96 -4.11
N VAL A 3 -19.99 12.57 -4.30
CA VAL A 3 -19.55 13.07 -5.60
C VAL A 3 -18.52 12.09 -6.15
N LEU A 4 -18.81 11.49 -7.30
CA LEU A 4 -17.85 10.65 -8.02
C LEU A 4 -16.94 11.55 -8.87
N ARG A 5 -15.63 11.28 -8.86
CA ARG A 5 -14.63 11.98 -9.68
C ARG A 5 -13.88 10.95 -10.51
N SER A 6 -13.68 11.24 -11.79
CA SER A 6 -12.80 10.49 -12.68
C SER A 6 -11.65 11.40 -13.12
N ALA A 7 -10.48 10.81 -13.28
CA ALA A 7 -9.29 11.51 -13.77
C ALA A 7 -8.42 10.52 -14.55
N VAL A 8 -7.66 11.05 -15.50
CA VAL A 8 -6.63 10.31 -16.24
C VAL A 8 -5.29 10.95 -15.94
N LEU A 9 -4.32 10.14 -15.51
CA LEU A 9 -2.95 10.58 -15.26
C LEU A 9 -2.08 10.17 -16.45
N SER A 10 -1.64 11.15 -17.25
CA SER A 10 -0.76 10.91 -18.40
C SER A 10 0.72 10.87 -18.03
N SER A 11 1.08 11.50 -16.91
CA SER A 11 2.44 11.64 -16.41
C SER A 11 2.45 11.57 -14.89
N GLY A 12 3.56 11.15 -14.30
CA GLY A 12 3.73 11.12 -12.86
C GLY A 12 4.36 12.42 -12.30
N PRO A 13 4.74 12.40 -11.01
CA PRO A 13 5.26 13.56 -10.29
C PRO A 13 6.55 14.16 -10.86
N THR A 14 7.37 13.40 -11.58
CA THR A 14 8.61 13.88 -12.22
C THR A 14 8.39 14.33 -13.67
N ASN A 15 7.13 14.40 -14.13
CA ASN A 15 6.72 14.58 -15.51
C ASN A 15 7.10 13.43 -16.45
N TYR A 16 7.53 12.28 -15.92
CA TYR A 16 7.74 11.10 -16.75
C TYR A 16 6.39 10.54 -17.23
N ARG A 17 6.31 10.16 -18.50
CA ARG A 17 5.06 9.71 -19.13
C ARG A 17 4.68 8.32 -18.63
N LEU A 18 3.49 8.21 -18.05
CA LEU A 18 2.95 6.92 -17.62
C LEU A 18 2.39 6.17 -18.83
N ASN A 19 3.22 5.32 -19.41
CA ASN A 19 2.83 4.46 -20.53
C ASN A 19 3.16 3.01 -20.21
N ALA A 20 2.13 2.19 -19.99
CA ALA A 20 2.27 0.78 -19.67
C ALA A 20 2.29 -0.12 -20.92
N CYS A 21 2.70 0.37 -22.09
CA CYS A 21 2.82 -0.49 -23.27
C CYS A 21 3.95 -1.52 -23.08
N TYR A 22 3.88 -2.65 -23.80
CA TYR A 22 4.80 -3.77 -23.64
C TYR A 22 6.29 -3.38 -23.63
N LYS A 23 6.66 -2.35 -24.42
CA LYS A 23 8.04 -1.86 -24.52
C LYS A 23 8.47 -1.01 -23.33
N SER A 24 7.58 -0.19 -22.75
CA SER A 24 7.90 0.76 -21.68
C SER A 24 7.58 0.23 -20.29
N ALA A 25 6.75 -0.81 -20.16
CA ALA A 25 6.47 -1.46 -18.88
C ALA A 25 7.73 -2.09 -18.22
N ASP A 26 8.74 -2.39 -19.05
CA ASP A 26 10.02 -2.95 -18.62
C ASP A 26 11.06 -1.87 -18.30
N ASP A 27 10.78 -0.61 -18.60
CA ASP A 27 11.65 0.51 -18.23
C ASP A 27 11.55 0.77 -16.72
N SER A 28 12.69 0.77 -16.04
CA SER A 28 12.77 1.11 -14.62
C SER A 28 12.21 2.49 -14.33
N SER A 29 12.36 3.44 -15.25
CA SER A 29 11.87 4.81 -15.08
C SER A 29 10.34 4.84 -15.00
N PHE A 30 9.67 4.06 -15.84
CA PHE A 30 8.21 3.89 -15.78
C PHE A 30 7.78 3.24 -14.46
N GLN A 31 8.47 2.18 -14.05
CA GLN A 31 8.14 1.44 -12.83
C GLN A 31 8.29 2.32 -11.59
N ASP A 32 9.38 3.09 -11.50
CA ASP A 32 9.64 4.00 -10.40
C ASP A 32 8.61 5.14 -10.38
N GLU A 33 8.33 5.74 -11.54
CA GLU A 33 7.35 6.83 -11.66
C GLU A 33 5.94 6.38 -11.25
N LEU A 34 5.53 5.17 -11.67
CA LEU A 34 4.26 4.58 -11.29
C LEU A 34 4.17 4.37 -9.77
N GLY A 35 5.26 3.89 -9.15
CA GLY A 35 5.32 3.68 -7.71
C GLY A 35 5.17 4.98 -6.92
N VAL A 36 5.88 6.05 -7.31
CA VAL A 36 5.76 7.37 -6.68
C VAL A 36 4.37 7.97 -6.89
N SER A 37 3.79 7.78 -8.08
CA SER A 37 2.43 8.22 -8.39
C SER A 37 1.41 7.55 -7.47
N LEU A 38 1.50 6.22 -7.29
CA LEU A 38 0.60 5.46 -6.42
C LEU A 38 0.77 5.83 -4.95
N GLU A 39 1.99 6.07 -4.49
CA GLU A 39 2.24 6.55 -3.12
C GLU A 39 1.53 7.88 -2.86
N GLU A 40 1.64 8.83 -3.77
CA GLU A 40 1.02 10.15 -3.63
C GLU A 40 -0.51 10.05 -3.61
N ILE A 41 -1.08 9.21 -4.48
CA ILE A 41 -2.52 8.91 -4.47
C ILE A 41 -2.94 8.28 -3.13
N CYS A 42 -2.19 7.29 -2.64
CA CYS A 42 -2.49 6.62 -1.38
C CYS A 42 -2.35 7.55 -0.16
N ARG A 43 -1.44 8.53 -0.21
CA ARG A 43 -1.26 9.55 0.83
C ARG A 43 -2.48 10.46 0.97
N ILE A 44 -3.09 10.85 -0.15
CA ILE A 44 -4.24 11.77 -0.15
C ILE A 44 -5.58 11.04 -0.03
N ALA A 45 -5.71 9.83 -0.58
CA ALA A 45 -6.94 9.05 -0.56
C ALA A 45 -7.28 8.58 0.88
N PRO A 46 -8.45 8.92 1.44
CA PRO A 46 -8.86 8.43 2.75
C PRO A 46 -9.29 6.95 2.70
N GLY A 47 -9.07 6.21 3.78
CA GLY A 47 -9.51 4.81 3.90
C GLY A 47 -8.72 3.87 2.97
N GLY A 48 -9.44 3.06 2.19
CA GLY A 48 -8.90 2.01 1.32
C GLY A 48 -8.69 2.42 -0.13
N ALA A 49 -7.80 1.71 -0.83
CA ALA A 49 -7.59 1.82 -2.27
C ALA A 49 -7.56 0.43 -2.92
N LEU A 50 -8.18 0.30 -4.09
CA LEU A 50 -8.16 -0.91 -4.92
C LEU A 50 -7.49 -0.56 -6.25
N VAL A 51 -6.38 -1.21 -6.56
CA VAL A 51 -5.54 -0.92 -7.73
C VAL A 51 -5.45 -2.17 -8.59
N PHE A 52 -5.95 -2.11 -9.82
CA PHE A 52 -5.88 -3.21 -10.77
C PHE A 52 -4.70 -3.05 -11.72
N PHE A 53 -3.96 -4.14 -11.93
CA PHE A 53 -2.87 -4.23 -12.88
C PHE A 53 -3.28 -5.09 -14.09
N PRO A 54 -2.85 -4.75 -15.31
CA PRO A 54 -3.21 -5.49 -16.52
C PRO A 54 -2.78 -6.97 -16.55
N SER A 55 -1.84 -7.39 -15.70
CA SER A 55 -1.37 -8.78 -15.60
C SER A 55 -0.53 -8.99 -14.34
N TYR A 56 -0.52 -10.22 -13.85
CA TYR A 56 0.36 -10.66 -12.78
C TYR A 56 1.84 -10.47 -13.11
N LYS A 57 2.24 -10.71 -14.37
CA LYS A 57 3.62 -10.50 -14.81
C LYS A 57 4.11 -9.06 -14.60
N LEU A 58 3.24 -8.07 -14.83
CA LEU A 58 3.60 -6.67 -14.57
C LEU A 58 3.65 -6.39 -13.07
N LEU A 59 2.66 -6.87 -12.33
CA LEU A 59 2.63 -6.72 -10.87
C LEU A 59 3.88 -7.31 -10.21
N ASP A 60 4.34 -8.49 -10.63
CA ASP A 60 5.56 -9.13 -10.12
C ASP A 60 6.82 -8.29 -10.39
N LYS A 61 6.93 -7.70 -11.59
CA LYS A 61 8.03 -6.79 -11.95
C LYS A 61 8.04 -5.56 -11.07
N LEU A 62 6.87 -4.94 -10.87
CA LEU A 62 6.72 -3.76 -10.02
C LEU A 62 7.04 -4.09 -8.56
N GLN A 63 6.57 -5.22 -8.04
CA GLN A 63 6.91 -5.69 -6.69
C GLN A 63 8.42 -5.86 -6.51
N ALA A 64 9.08 -6.52 -7.47
CA ALA A 64 10.53 -6.71 -7.44
C ALA A 64 11.28 -5.37 -7.48
N ARG A 65 10.92 -4.47 -8.40
CA ARG A 65 11.54 -3.15 -8.52
C ARG A 65 11.34 -2.31 -7.27
N TRP A 66 10.10 -2.21 -6.78
CA TRP A 66 9.75 -1.38 -5.63
C TRP A 66 10.33 -1.90 -4.32
N SER A 67 10.53 -3.22 -4.21
CA SER A 67 11.26 -3.80 -3.08
C SER A 67 12.74 -3.39 -3.11
N GLN A 68 13.37 -3.41 -4.29
CA GLN A 68 14.78 -3.03 -4.46
C GLN A 68 15.03 -1.53 -4.25
N THR A 69 14.12 -0.67 -4.68
CA THR A 69 14.26 0.80 -4.56
C THR A 69 13.74 1.36 -3.23
N GLY A 70 13.13 0.52 -2.38
CA GLY A 70 12.48 0.95 -1.14
C GLY A 70 11.11 1.60 -1.35
N GLN A 71 10.64 1.72 -2.59
CA GLN A 71 9.32 2.26 -2.92
C GLN A 71 8.19 1.44 -2.26
N TRP A 72 8.35 0.13 -2.12
CA TRP A 72 7.38 -0.73 -1.45
C TRP A 72 7.19 -0.35 0.03
N ALA A 73 8.31 -0.11 0.73
CA ALA A 73 8.29 0.29 2.12
C ALA A 73 7.63 1.66 2.30
N ARG A 74 7.88 2.60 1.38
CA ARG A 74 7.24 3.92 1.37
C ARG A 74 5.73 3.82 1.16
N LEU A 75 5.29 3.01 0.19
CA LEU A 75 3.86 2.77 -0.06
C LEU A 75 3.19 2.14 1.17
N ASN A 76 3.83 1.11 1.76
CA ASN A 76 3.32 0.42 2.95
C ASN A 76 3.28 1.31 4.20
N ALA A 77 4.13 2.34 4.28
CA ALA A 77 4.08 3.35 5.33
C ALA A 77 2.87 4.31 5.16
N GLN A 78 2.37 4.50 3.94
CA GLN A 78 1.15 5.30 3.70
C GLN A 78 -0.12 4.48 3.94
N LYS A 79 -0.18 3.26 3.39
CA LYS A 79 -1.30 2.31 3.53
C LYS A 79 -0.76 0.90 3.52
N HIS A 80 -1.28 0.03 4.39
CA HIS A 80 -0.84 -1.35 4.40
C HIS A 80 -1.16 -2.02 3.05
N VAL A 81 -0.14 -2.59 2.41
CA VAL A 81 -0.27 -3.19 1.06
C VAL A 81 -0.65 -4.65 1.17
N PHE A 82 -1.75 -5.01 0.51
CA PHE A 82 -2.19 -6.38 0.26
C PHE A 82 -2.08 -6.66 -1.24
N VAL A 83 -1.76 -7.91 -1.57
CA VAL A 83 -1.54 -8.34 -2.95
C VAL A 83 -2.43 -9.54 -3.22
N GLU A 84 -3.10 -9.53 -4.36
CA GLU A 84 -3.87 -10.67 -4.83
C GLU A 84 -2.97 -11.89 -5.01
N PRO A 85 -3.27 -13.03 -4.35
CA PRO A 85 -2.51 -14.25 -4.50
C PRO A 85 -2.82 -14.90 -5.85
N TRP A 86 -1.83 -15.57 -6.45
CA TRP A 86 -2.03 -16.46 -7.60
C TRP A 86 -2.83 -17.74 -7.26
N GLY A 87 -3.10 -17.95 -5.97
CA GLY A 87 -3.58 -19.21 -5.41
C GLY A 87 -5.08 -19.43 -5.53
N SER A 88 -5.61 -20.21 -4.59
CA SER A 88 -7.02 -20.56 -4.56
C SER A 88 -7.88 -19.40 -4.05
N ASN A 89 -9.18 -19.50 -4.30
CA ASN A 89 -10.17 -18.57 -3.71
C ASN A 89 -10.06 -18.48 -2.18
N GLU A 90 -9.64 -19.56 -1.50
CA GLU A 90 -9.48 -19.54 -0.04
C GLU A 90 -8.36 -18.60 0.41
N GLU A 91 -7.24 -18.54 -0.31
CA GLU A 91 -6.15 -17.63 -0.02
C GLU A 91 -6.58 -16.17 -0.28
N LEU A 92 -7.30 -15.95 -1.39
CA LEU A 92 -7.87 -14.64 -1.71
C LEU A 92 -8.79 -14.13 -0.60
N GLU A 93 -9.72 -14.96 -0.11
CA GLU A 93 -10.64 -14.59 0.98
C GLU A 93 -9.89 -14.20 2.27
N LEU A 94 -8.79 -14.88 2.59
CA LEU A 94 -7.95 -14.54 3.74
C LEU A 94 -7.28 -13.18 3.58
N VAL A 95 -6.73 -12.88 2.40
CA VAL A 95 -6.10 -11.59 2.11
C VAL A 95 -7.14 -10.46 2.10
N LEU A 96 -8.30 -10.69 1.48
CA LEU A 96 -9.41 -9.74 1.46
C LEU A 96 -9.93 -9.43 2.86
N LYS A 97 -10.06 -10.45 3.72
CA LYS A 97 -10.41 -10.25 5.12
C LYS A 97 -9.40 -9.33 5.82
N GLY A 98 -8.11 -9.55 5.62
CA GLY A 98 -7.05 -8.69 6.15
C GLY A 98 -7.15 -7.25 5.66
N TYR A 99 -7.40 -7.06 4.35
CA TYR A 99 -7.62 -5.75 3.74
C TYR A 99 -8.80 -5.00 4.36
N TYR A 100 -9.96 -5.65 4.50
CA TYR A 100 -11.13 -5.04 5.13
C TYR A 100 -10.93 -4.77 6.61
N ASP A 101 -10.28 -5.66 7.35
CA ASP A 101 -9.97 -5.44 8.76
C ASP A 101 -9.06 -4.21 8.95
N ALA A 102 -8.06 -4.04 8.08
CA ALA A 102 -7.17 -2.88 8.08
C ALA A 102 -7.90 -1.55 7.77
N ILE A 103 -8.84 -1.54 6.84
CA ILE A 103 -9.65 -0.34 6.52
C ILE A 103 -10.59 0.02 7.67
N HIS A 104 -11.22 -0.97 8.30
CA HIS A 104 -12.17 -0.75 9.40
C HIS A 104 -11.49 -0.48 10.75
N GLY A 105 -10.16 -0.39 10.80
CA GLY A 105 -9.42 -0.16 12.05
C GLY A 105 -9.49 -1.35 13.02
N LYS A 106 -9.91 -2.52 12.55
CA LYS A 106 -9.81 -3.79 13.28
C LYS A 106 -8.38 -4.29 13.19
N ALA A 107 -7.43 -3.52 13.72
CA ALA A 107 -6.05 -3.97 13.79
C ALA A 107 -6.06 -5.30 14.57
N SER A 108 -5.61 -6.38 13.91
CA SER A 108 -5.38 -7.65 14.58
C SER A 108 -4.46 -7.34 15.74
N ALA A 109 -4.95 -7.50 16.98
CA ALA A 109 -4.13 -7.32 18.17
C ALA A 109 -2.86 -8.13 17.96
N LYS A 110 -1.69 -7.47 17.94
CA LYS A 110 -0.42 -8.17 18.00
C LYS A 110 -0.49 -9.09 19.20
N LYS A 111 -0.68 -10.39 18.97
CA LYS A 111 -0.56 -11.39 20.02
C LYS A 111 0.92 -11.46 20.37
N ASN A 112 1.34 -10.59 21.29
CA ASN A 112 2.61 -10.73 21.99
C ASN A 112 2.54 -12.10 22.66
N ARG A 113 3.23 -13.09 22.08
CA ARG A 113 3.58 -14.31 22.79
C ARG A 113 4.72 -13.92 23.74
N ASP A 114 4.45 -14.12 25.02
CA ASP A 114 5.28 -13.89 26.21
C ASP A 114 6.79 -14.18 26.02
N GLY A 115 7.72 -13.54 26.73
CA GLY A 115 7.57 -12.61 27.84
C GLY A 115 8.93 -12.19 28.41
N ALA A 116 8.97 -11.03 29.04
CA ALA A 116 9.93 -10.68 30.07
C ALA A 116 9.36 -9.51 30.87
N LYS A 117 9.11 -9.76 32.17
CA LYS A 117 8.83 -8.69 33.13
C LYS A 117 10.10 -7.86 33.27
N GLN A 118 10.07 -6.59 32.87
CA GLN A 118 11.08 -5.64 33.32
C GLN A 118 10.40 -4.43 33.97
N ILE A 119 10.45 -4.44 35.30
CA ILE A 119 10.03 -3.36 36.18
C ILE A 119 11.14 -2.31 36.14
N ILE A 120 10.97 -1.19 35.43
CA ILE A 120 11.72 0.05 35.70
C ILE A 120 10.85 1.30 35.46
N LYS A 121 10.45 1.89 36.59
CA LYS A 121 10.15 3.28 36.97
C LYS A 121 10.08 4.38 35.88
N ASN A 122 8.92 5.07 35.89
CA ASN A 122 8.61 6.46 35.53
C ASN A 122 9.67 7.32 34.82
N ARG A 123 9.34 7.76 33.60
CA ARG A 123 9.57 9.14 33.18
C ARG A 123 8.45 9.63 32.28
N VAL A 124 7.65 10.56 32.81
CA VAL A 124 6.77 11.40 32.00
C VAL A 124 7.65 12.25 31.09
N THR A 125 7.55 12.05 29.78
CA THR A 125 7.80 13.10 28.79
C THR A 125 6.68 13.05 27.76
N LYS A 126 5.92 14.14 27.82
CA LYS A 126 4.73 14.53 27.08
C LYS A 126 5.06 14.70 25.59
N GLY A 127 4.15 14.26 24.72
CA GLY A 127 4.01 14.77 23.36
C GLY A 127 4.48 13.85 22.23
N SER A 128 3.73 12.78 21.94
CA SER A 128 3.49 12.45 20.54
C SER A 128 2.03 12.80 20.25
N SER A 129 1.85 13.78 19.38
CA SER A 129 0.57 14.11 18.78
C SER A 129 -0.07 12.79 18.32
N GLN A 130 -1.19 12.41 18.92
CA GLN A 130 -2.08 11.41 18.35
C GLN A 130 -2.74 12.06 17.12
N ASP A 131 -1.96 12.22 16.05
CA ASP A 131 -2.56 12.25 14.72
C ASP A 131 -3.05 10.82 14.51
N SER A 132 -4.37 10.64 14.56
CA SER A 132 -5.02 9.39 14.18
C SER A 132 -4.50 9.00 12.79
N ALA A 133 -3.50 8.10 12.77
CA ALA A 133 -2.92 7.61 11.54
C ALA A 133 -4.08 7.12 10.69
N LYS A 134 -4.30 7.74 9.52
CA LYS A 134 -5.42 7.43 8.63
C LYS A 134 -5.42 5.94 8.34
N ALA A 135 -6.23 5.19 9.08
CA ALA A 135 -6.36 3.74 8.92
C ALA A 135 -6.80 3.48 7.48
N GLY A 136 -6.01 2.69 6.77
CA GLY A 136 -6.16 2.53 5.34
C GLY A 136 -5.26 1.43 4.81
N ALA A 137 -5.75 0.74 3.80
CA ALA A 137 -5.04 -0.31 3.12
C ALA A 137 -5.14 -0.12 1.62
N VAL A 138 -4.20 -0.68 0.88
CA VAL A 138 -4.26 -0.77 -0.58
C VAL A 138 -4.24 -2.24 -0.98
N PHE A 139 -5.15 -2.64 -1.86
CA PHE A 139 -5.18 -3.99 -2.44
C PHE A 139 -4.75 -3.91 -3.90
N LEU A 140 -3.67 -4.61 -4.23
CA LEU A 140 -3.12 -4.72 -5.58
C LEU A 140 -3.69 -5.99 -6.23
N ALA A 141 -4.53 -5.81 -7.24
CA ALA A 141 -5.30 -6.85 -7.91
C ALA A 141 -4.90 -7.00 -9.38
N VAL A 142 -5.25 -8.13 -10.00
CA VAL A 142 -5.06 -8.37 -11.44
C VAL A 142 -6.38 -8.76 -12.10
#